data_AF-A0A925CFD7-F1
#
_entry.id   AF-A0A925CFD7-F1
#
_cell.length_a   1.000
_cell.length_b   1.000
_cell.length_c   1.000
_cell.angle_alpha   90.00
_cell.angle_beta   90.00
_cell.angle_gamma   90.00
#
_symmetry.space_group_name_H-M   'P 1'
#
loop_
_entity.id
_entity.type
_entity.pdbx_description
1 polymer ?
#
loop_
_entity_poly.entity_id
_entity_poly.type
_entity_poly.pdbx_seq_one_letter_code
_entity_poly.pdbx_strand_id
1 'polypeptide(L)'
;TGFLGFLQWPDISQWSNPAVYTAAVTIAAVASLETLLNLEAIDKLDPQQRTSPPSRELLAQGIGNVTAGLIGGLPITSVIVRSSVNINAGAQTKLAATIHGVLLLVSVAFLPVWLNLIPLSCLAAILLVTGVKLVSPALVKQMWNEGRYQFVPFALTVVAIVLSDLLIGVLIGLAVSMSFILHSNMRRPIRRFVEKHLGGDVLHIDLADQVGFLNRAALSKVLAEVPRSGHVLLDAQNTDYIDPDMLDLIRDFTEQTGPARGVEVSLLGFRSEYQFNDQIQYVDYSTRELQTALTPQQVLQILKDGHERFRTGRRLTRDLGRQVRAMAGGQHPLAVVLGCIDSRAPAELIFDLGVGDIFSIRIAGNVISRKVLGSAEYGCAVAGAKLILVMGHTRCGAVATAVNLIGSTRTAAETTGCQHLDHIVHEIQQSADPVTSRGVEERPAAEKESLINAVACRNVLRVVERMRDQSRTLDGLVRERRIAIVGAMYDVVTGEIEFLADDGMNHMLPPEQV
;
A
#
# COMPACT_ATOMS: atom_id res chain seq x y z
N THR A 1 -42.47 -11.79 64.31
CA THR A 1 -42.58 -11.98 62.85
C THR A 1 -41.19 -12.19 62.30
N GLY A 2 -40.83 -13.43 61.98
CA GLY A 2 -39.44 -13.84 61.70
C GLY A 2 -38.97 -13.52 60.28
N PHE A 3 -37.68 -13.71 60.04
CA PHE A 3 -36.95 -13.50 58.78
C PHE A 3 -37.64 -14.05 57.52
N LEU A 4 -38.38 -15.16 57.64
CA LEU A 4 -39.13 -15.78 56.53
C LEU A 4 -40.32 -14.93 56.02
N GLY A 5 -40.79 -13.94 56.80
CA GLY A 5 -41.85 -13.03 56.40
C GLY A 5 -41.44 -11.98 55.36
N PHE A 6 -40.15 -11.88 55.03
CA PHE A 6 -39.63 -10.98 53.98
C PHE A 6 -39.66 -11.60 52.58
N LEU A 7 -39.88 -12.92 52.47
CA LEU A 7 -39.97 -13.60 51.18
C LEU A 7 -41.33 -13.35 50.55
N GLN A 8 -41.33 -12.88 49.30
CA GLN A 8 -42.54 -12.70 48.50
C GLN A 8 -42.54 -13.69 47.34
N TRP A 9 -43.67 -14.31 47.06
CA TRP A 9 -43.82 -15.28 45.98
C TRP A 9 -44.36 -14.60 44.72
N PRO A 10 -44.04 -15.10 43.50
CA PRO A 10 -44.55 -14.54 42.27
C PRO A 10 -46.08 -14.59 42.21
N ASP A 11 -46.72 -13.46 41.91
CA ASP A 11 -48.15 -13.41 41.65
C ASP A 11 -48.45 -13.85 40.21
N ILE A 12 -48.82 -15.13 40.05
CA ILE A 12 -49.09 -15.75 38.76
C ILE A 12 -50.33 -15.14 38.08
N SER A 13 -51.20 -14.43 38.82
CA SER A 13 -52.37 -13.77 38.22
C SER A 13 -52.00 -12.68 37.21
N GLN A 14 -50.78 -12.12 37.30
CA GLN A 14 -50.27 -11.10 36.40
C GLN A 14 -49.72 -11.65 35.07
N TRP A 15 -49.82 -12.97 34.82
CA TRP A 15 -49.25 -13.60 33.63
C TRP A 15 -49.73 -12.99 32.30
N SER A 16 -50.96 -12.48 32.24
CA SER A 16 -51.51 -11.85 31.04
C SER A 16 -51.25 -10.33 30.94
N ASN A 17 -50.52 -9.74 31.89
CA ASN A 17 -50.27 -8.30 31.92
C ASN A 17 -49.12 -7.92 30.96
N PRO A 18 -49.38 -7.17 29.87
CA PRO A 18 -48.33 -6.80 28.91
C PRO A 18 -47.19 -5.99 29.53
N ALA A 19 -47.47 -5.22 30.58
CA ALA A 19 -46.47 -4.39 31.26
C ALA A 19 -45.35 -5.23 31.91
N VAL A 20 -45.66 -6.46 32.33
CA VAL A 20 -44.68 -7.39 32.91
C VAL A 20 -43.67 -7.83 31.85
N TYR A 21 -44.13 -8.15 30.64
CA TYR A 21 -43.24 -8.55 29.55
C TYR A 21 -42.38 -7.40 29.04
N THR A 22 -42.95 -6.19 28.93
CA THR A 22 -42.15 -5.01 28.55
C THR A 22 -41.06 -4.74 29.58
N ALA A 23 -41.40 -4.77 30.88
CA ALA A 23 -40.41 -4.60 31.94
C ALA A 23 -39.37 -5.72 31.93
N ALA A 24 -39.78 -6.98 31.73
CA ALA A 24 -38.88 -8.12 31.67
C ALA A 24 -37.88 -8.02 30.52
N VAL A 25 -38.33 -7.64 29.32
CA VAL A 25 -37.44 -7.44 28.16
C VAL A 25 -36.47 -6.28 28.39
N THR A 26 -36.96 -5.14 28.92
CA THR A 26 -36.10 -3.99 29.23
C THR A 26 -35.04 -4.35 30.27
N ILE A 27 -35.43 -5.02 31.37
CA ILE A 27 -34.50 -5.47 32.41
C ILE A 27 -33.51 -6.48 31.84
N ALA A 28 -33.96 -7.46 31.06
CA ALA A 28 -33.07 -8.45 30.45
C ALA A 28 -32.03 -7.79 29.54
N ALA A 29 -32.42 -6.82 28.71
CA ALA A 29 -31.52 -6.09 27.83
C ALA A 29 -30.50 -5.25 28.63
N VAL A 30 -30.96 -4.42 29.57
CA VAL A 30 -30.08 -3.57 30.41
C VAL A 30 -29.14 -4.42 31.25
N ALA A 31 -29.67 -5.42 31.96
CA ALA A 31 -28.90 -6.28 32.84
C ALA A 31 -27.84 -7.09 32.08
N SER A 32 -28.18 -7.58 30.88
CA SER A 32 -27.22 -8.30 30.03
C SER A 32 -26.12 -7.37 29.52
N LEU A 33 -26.49 -6.17 29.05
CA LEU A 33 -25.52 -5.18 28.56
C LEU A 33 -24.56 -4.74 29.68
N GLU A 34 -25.08 -4.36 30.84
CA GLU A 34 -24.26 -3.98 32.00
C GLU A 34 -23.34 -5.12 32.44
N THR A 35 -23.85 -6.35 32.46
CA THR A 35 -23.05 -7.50 32.89
C THR A 35 -21.93 -7.81 31.91
N LEU A 36 -22.17 -7.72 30.60
CA LEU A 36 -21.13 -7.91 29.59
C LEU A 36 -20.08 -6.80 29.59
N LEU A 37 -20.50 -5.53 29.71
CA LEU A 37 -19.58 -4.39 29.83
C LEU A 37 -18.73 -4.51 31.09
N ASN A 38 -19.33 -4.92 32.21
CA ASN A 38 -18.61 -5.16 33.46
C ASN A 38 -17.68 -6.37 33.36
N LEU A 39 -18.09 -7.45 32.67
CA LEU A 39 -17.22 -8.61 32.42
C LEU A 39 -15.94 -8.21 31.69
N GLU A 40 -16.07 -7.46 30.59
CA GLU A 40 -14.92 -6.99 29.81
C GLU A 40 -14.03 -6.02 30.61
N ALA A 41 -14.64 -5.11 31.36
CA ALA A 41 -13.89 -4.18 32.21
C ALA A 41 -13.12 -4.91 33.33
N ILE A 42 -13.71 -5.96 33.90
CA ILE A 42 -13.10 -6.76 34.96
C ILE A 42 -11.99 -7.66 34.42
N ASP A 43 -12.18 -8.29 33.26
CA ASP A 43 -11.12 -9.04 32.57
C ASP A 43 -9.90 -8.13 32.27
N LYS A 44 -10.12 -6.85 31.93
CA LYS A 44 -9.04 -5.85 31.74
C LYS A 44 -8.33 -5.45 33.03
N LEU A 45 -9.03 -5.49 34.17
CA LEU A 45 -8.46 -5.18 35.49
C LEU A 45 -7.77 -6.39 36.13
N ASP A 46 -8.03 -7.60 35.65
CA ASP A 46 -7.42 -8.83 36.15
C ASP A 46 -5.90 -8.83 35.92
N PRO A 47 -5.07 -8.87 36.98
CA PRO A 47 -3.61 -8.91 36.84
C PRO A 47 -3.11 -10.12 36.04
N GLN A 48 -3.90 -11.20 35.97
CA GLN A 48 -3.58 -12.41 35.20
C GLN A 48 -4.07 -12.37 33.74
N GLN A 49 -4.77 -11.30 33.33
CA GLN A 49 -5.33 -11.11 31.98
C GLN A 49 -6.13 -12.32 31.47
N ARG A 50 -6.91 -12.95 32.35
CA ARG A 50 -7.80 -14.05 31.95
C ARG A 50 -9.00 -13.51 31.19
N THR A 51 -9.60 -14.36 30.37
CA THR A 51 -10.81 -14.02 29.60
C THR A 51 -11.98 -14.88 30.04
N SER A 52 -13.14 -14.25 30.14
CA SER A 52 -14.37 -14.87 30.64
C SER A 52 -15.38 -15.06 29.49
N PRO A 53 -15.97 -16.26 29.32
CA PRO A 53 -16.90 -16.53 28.23
C PRO A 53 -18.26 -15.80 28.41
N PRO A 54 -18.62 -14.85 27.52
CA PRO A 54 -19.81 -14.00 27.68
C PRO A 54 -21.13 -14.78 27.80
N SER A 55 -21.33 -15.80 26.97
CA SER A 55 -22.56 -16.59 26.97
C SER A 55 -22.78 -17.34 28.28
N ARG A 56 -21.70 -17.77 28.94
CA ARG A 56 -21.79 -18.48 30.24
C ARG A 56 -22.12 -17.50 31.37
N GLU A 57 -21.62 -16.27 31.30
CA GLU A 57 -21.96 -15.23 32.28
C GLU A 57 -23.44 -14.83 32.17
N LEU A 58 -23.95 -14.62 30.95
CA LEU A 58 -25.38 -14.34 30.73
C LEU A 58 -26.28 -15.47 31.23
N LEU A 59 -25.88 -16.73 31.02
CA LEU A 59 -26.62 -17.88 31.57
C LEU A 59 -26.63 -17.86 33.10
N ALA A 60 -25.49 -17.61 33.74
CA ALA A 60 -25.39 -17.52 35.19
C ALA A 60 -26.24 -16.38 35.76
N GLN A 61 -26.20 -15.21 35.12
CA GLN A 61 -27.04 -14.06 35.46
C GLN A 61 -28.53 -14.37 35.28
N GLY A 62 -28.92 -15.06 34.21
CA GLY A 62 -30.29 -15.49 33.98
C GLY A 62 -30.81 -16.41 35.09
N ILE A 63 -30.03 -17.44 35.45
CA ILE A 63 -30.36 -18.36 36.55
C ILE A 63 -30.45 -17.60 37.88
N GLY A 64 -29.52 -16.67 38.14
CA GLY A 64 -29.54 -15.83 39.32
C GLY A 64 -30.78 -14.95 39.41
N ASN A 65 -31.20 -14.33 38.31
CA ASN A 65 -32.40 -13.50 38.24
C ASN A 65 -33.70 -14.29 38.38
N VAL A 66 -33.78 -15.49 37.78
CA VAL A 66 -34.92 -16.39 37.99
C VAL A 66 -35.04 -16.75 39.47
N THR A 67 -33.92 -17.12 40.09
CA THR A 67 -33.88 -17.47 41.52
C THR A 67 -34.27 -16.28 42.39
N ALA A 68 -33.75 -15.07 42.09
CA ALA A 68 -34.10 -13.85 42.80
C ALA A 68 -35.60 -13.53 42.68
N GLY A 69 -36.18 -13.59 41.48
CA GLY A 69 -37.60 -13.33 41.27
C GLY A 69 -38.53 -14.31 42.01
N LEU A 70 -38.15 -15.59 42.10
CA LEU A 70 -38.93 -16.61 42.82
C LEU A 70 -39.04 -16.36 44.33
N ILE A 71 -38.06 -15.65 44.91
CA ILE A 71 -38.02 -15.34 46.35
C ILE A 71 -38.40 -13.88 46.67
N GLY A 72 -38.87 -13.12 45.66
CA GLY A 72 -39.28 -11.72 45.82
C GLY A 72 -38.10 -10.73 45.80
N GLY A 73 -36.96 -11.14 45.27
CA GLY A 73 -35.78 -10.31 45.07
C GLY A 73 -35.89 -9.40 43.85
N LEU A 74 -35.12 -8.31 43.87
CA LEU A 74 -34.96 -7.42 42.73
C LEU A 74 -33.98 -8.03 41.69
N PRO A 75 -34.08 -7.61 40.42
CA PRO A 75 -33.12 -8.01 39.40
C PRO A 75 -31.68 -7.71 39.80
N ILE A 76 -30.79 -8.66 39.52
CA ILE A 76 -29.36 -8.60 39.83
C ILE A 76 -28.53 -8.46 38.55
N THR A 77 -27.48 -7.66 38.64
CA THR A 77 -26.47 -7.43 37.60
C THR A 77 -25.06 -7.57 38.17
N SER A 78 -24.06 -7.76 37.31
CA SER A 78 -22.67 -7.61 37.72
C SER A 78 -22.36 -6.15 38.04
N VAL A 79 -21.47 -5.88 38.99
CA VAL A 79 -21.12 -4.52 39.44
C VAL A 79 -19.61 -4.32 39.38
N ILE A 80 -19.16 -3.37 38.54
CA ILE A 80 -17.74 -3.07 38.34
C ILE A 80 -17.02 -2.64 39.62
N VAL A 81 -17.63 -1.76 40.42
CA VAL A 81 -16.99 -1.19 41.61
C VAL A 81 -16.64 -2.25 42.64
N ARG A 82 -17.59 -3.16 42.94
CA ARG A 82 -17.38 -4.24 43.91
C ARG A 82 -16.33 -5.22 43.40
N SER A 83 -16.40 -5.57 42.12
CA SER A 83 -15.47 -6.50 41.49
C SER A 83 -14.05 -5.93 41.42
N SER A 84 -13.89 -4.65 41.10
CA SER A 84 -12.59 -3.95 41.10
C SER A 84 -11.97 -3.90 42.51
N VAL A 85 -12.76 -3.59 43.54
CA VAL A 85 -12.28 -3.62 44.94
C VAL A 85 -11.86 -5.04 45.34
N ASN A 86 -12.62 -6.05 44.93
CA ASN A 86 -12.32 -7.45 45.23
C ASN A 86 -10.99 -7.89 44.57
N ILE A 87 -10.75 -7.50 43.32
CA ILE A 87 -9.47 -7.74 42.61
C ILE A 87 -8.32 -7.01 43.28
N ASN A 88 -8.50 -5.73 43.62
CA ASN A 88 -7.48 -4.93 44.31
C ASN A 88 -7.15 -5.47 45.71
N ALA A 89 -8.09 -6.17 46.35
CA ALA A 89 -7.88 -6.89 47.61
C ALA A 89 -7.19 -8.26 47.42
N GLY A 90 -6.84 -8.63 46.19
CA GLY A 90 -6.15 -9.88 45.87
C GLY A 90 -7.06 -11.11 45.74
N ALA A 91 -8.38 -10.93 45.66
CA ALA A 91 -9.30 -12.05 45.50
C ALA A 91 -9.20 -12.64 44.08
N GLN A 92 -9.07 -13.97 44.00
CA GLN A 92 -8.87 -14.67 42.71
C GLN A 92 -9.92 -15.75 42.43
N THR A 93 -10.79 -16.06 43.39
CA THR A 93 -11.74 -17.18 43.31
C THR A 93 -13.16 -16.76 43.68
N LYS A 94 -14.14 -17.55 43.25
CA LYS A 94 -15.57 -17.37 43.56
C LYS A 94 -15.89 -17.42 45.07
N LEU A 95 -14.96 -17.95 45.87
CA LEU A 95 -15.11 -18.02 47.32
C LEU A 95 -15.25 -16.62 47.92
N ALA A 96 -14.53 -15.62 47.41
CA ALA A 96 -14.64 -14.24 47.89
C ALA A 96 -16.06 -13.68 47.72
N ALA A 97 -16.67 -13.89 46.55
CA ALA A 97 -18.06 -13.49 46.30
C ALA A 97 -19.05 -14.24 47.18
N THR A 98 -18.81 -15.54 47.41
CA THR A 98 -19.66 -16.39 48.27
C THR A 98 -19.59 -15.93 49.74
N ILE A 99 -18.39 -15.70 50.27
CA ILE A 99 -18.18 -15.19 51.63
C ILE A 99 -18.83 -13.81 51.78
N HIS A 100 -18.67 -12.93 50.79
CA HIS A 100 -19.30 -11.61 50.80
C HIS A 100 -20.84 -11.71 50.87
N GLY A 101 -21.44 -12.62 50.08
CA GLY A 101 -22.88 -12.89 50.13
C GLY A 101 -23.35 -13.41 51.49
N VAL A 102 -22.60 -14.33 52.10
CA VAL A 102 -22.90 -14.85 53.45
C VAL A 102 -22.79 -13.73 54.51
N LEU A 103 -21.76 -12.90 54.44
CA LEU A 103 -21.60 -11.76 55.34
C LEU A 103 -22.76 -10.77 55.21
N LEU A 104 -23.18 -10.46 53.98
CA LEU A 104 -24.36 -9.61 53.73
C LEU A 104 -25.63 -10.21 54.34
N LEU A 105 -25.85 -11.52 54.16
CA LEU A 105 -27.00 -12.22 54.74
C LEU A 105 -27.00 -12.13 56.28
N VAL A 106 -25.85 -12.36 56.91
CA VAL A 106 -25.68 -12.22 58.37
C VAL A 106 -25.91 -10.77 58.81
N SER A 107 -25.34 -9.79 58.12
CA SER A 107 -25.54 -8.37 58.46
C SER A 107 -27.01 -7.97 58.39
N VAL A 108 -27.75 -8.39 57.36
CA VAL A 108 -29.18 -8.08 57.23
C VAL A 108 -30.01 -8.80 58.31
N ALA A 109 -29.64 -10.03 58.69
CA ALA A 109 -30.35 -10.78 59.71
C ALA A 109 -30.17 -10.21 61.13
N PHE A 110 -28.97 -9.71 61.47
CA PHE A 110 -28.61 -9.34 62.84
C PHE A 110 -28.42 -7.84 63.10
N LEU A 111 -28.20 -7.02 62.07
CA LEU A 111 -27.91 -5.59 62.21
C LEU A 111 -28.97 -4.60 61.66
N PRO A 112 -30.27 -4.94 61.47
CA PRO A 112 -31.22 -4.04 60.83
C PRO A 112 -31.43 -2.73 61.61
N VAL A 113 -31.37 -2.77 62.94
CA VAL A 113 -31.51 -1.57 63.80
C VAL A 113 -30.41 -0.55 63.49
N TRP A 114 -29.17 -1.01 63.33
CA TRP A 114 -28.02 -0.15 63.05
C TRP A 114 -27.99 0.34 61.60
N LEU A 115 -28.38 -0.52 60.66
CA LEU A 115 -28.47 -0.15 59.24
C LEU A 115 -29.47 1.00 59.01
N ASN A 116 -30.58 1.00 59.75
CA ASN A 116 -31.59 2.07 59.67
C ASN A 116 -31.15 3.40 60.31
N LEU A 117 -30.03 3.43 61.04
CA LEU A 117 -29.46 4.67 61.60
C LEU A 117 -28.50 5.36 60.62
N ILE A 118 -28.16 4.73 59.48
CA ILE A 118 -27.22 5.30 58.51
C ILE A 118 -27.87 6.51 57.82
N PRO A 119 -27.28 7.72 57.93
CA PRO A 119 -27.81 8.90 57.25
C PRO A 119 -27.70 8.75 55.72
N LEU A 120 -28.74 9.17 55.00
CA LEU A 120 -28.74 9.17 53.53
C LEU A 120 -27.61 10.02 52.93
N SER A 121 -27.16 11.06 53.64
CA SER A 121 -26.02 11.89 53.23
C SER A 121 -24.71 11.11 53.15
N CYS A 122 -24.49 10.12 54.02
CA CYS A 122 -23.32 9.25 53.96
C CYS A 122 -23.34 8.38 52.70
N LEU A 123 -24.50 7.83 52.34
CA LEU A 123 -24.66 7.04 51.11
C LEU A 123 -24.48 7.91 49.85
N ALA A 124 -25.05 9.11 49.84
CA ALA A 124 -24.88 10.06 48.74
C ALA A 124 -23.41 10.46 48.54
N ALA A 125 -22.67 10.73 49.62
CA ALA A 125 -21.24 11.03 49.56
C ALA A 125 -20.42 9.88 48.96
N ILE A 126 -20.72 8.63 49.35
CA ILE A 126 -20.06 7.44 48.79
C ILE A 126 -20.36 7.32 47.29
N LEU A 127 -21.61 7.52 46.87
CA LEU A 127 -22.01 7.46 45.45
C LEU A 127 -21.32 8.54 44.62
N LEU A 128 -21.24 9.79 45.12
CA LEU A 128 -20.57 10.88 44.42
C LEU A 128 -19.06 10.62 44.25
N VAL A 129 -18.38 10.21 45.31
CA VAL A 129 -16.93 9.91 45.26
C VAL A 129 -16.67 8.74 44.32
N THR A 130 -17.51 7.71 44.34
CA THR A 130 -17.38 6.55 43.45
C THR A 130 -17.63 6.95 42.00
N GLY A 131 -18.68 7.74 41.73
CA GLY A 131 -19.00 8.23 40.39
C GLY A 131 -17.87 9.07 39.78
N VAL A 132 -17.29 10.00 40.55
CA VAL A 132 -16.16 10.83 40.08
C VAL A 132 -14.93 9.98 39.75
N LYS A 133 -14.64 8.94 40.52
CA LYS A 133 -13.52 8.03 40.27
C LYS A 133 -13.69 7.15 39.02
N LEU A 134 -14.93 6.90 38.58
CA LEU A 134 -15.22 6.11 37.39
C LEU A 134 -15.07 6.94 36.09
N VAL A 135 -15.16 8.27 36.17
CA VAL A 135 -14.90 9.14 35.02
C VAL A 135 -13.40 9.18 34.77
N SER A 136 -12.97 8.83 33.56
CA SER A 136 -11.56 8.89 33.14
C SER A 136 -11.32 10.09 32.21
N PRO A 137 -10.75 11.22 32.70
CA PRO A 137 -10.44 12.37 31.85
C PRO A 137 -9.47 12.04 30.72
N ALA A 138 -8.61 11.04 30.94
CA ALA A 138 -7.68 10.54 29.93
C ALA A 138 -8.41 9.99 28.69
N LEU A 139 -9.52 9.25 28.88
CA LEU A 139 -10.31 8.70 27.78
C LEU A 139 -10.94 9.81 26.94
N VAL A 140 -11.51 10.84 27.57
CA VAL A 140 -12.09 11.99 26.85
C VAL A 140 -11.04 12.71 26.02
N LYS A 141 -9.85 12.93 26.59
CA LYS A 141 -8.72 13.54 25.88
C LYS A 141 -8.24 12.68 24.71
N GLN A 142 -8.20 11.36 24.89
CA GLN A 142 -7.85 10.42 23.83
C GLN A 142 -8.86 10.49 22.67
N MET A 143 -10.16 10.40 22.95
CA MET A 143 -11.21 10.48 21.92
C MET A 143 -11.16 11.81 21.15
N TRP A 144 -10.86 12.92 21.84
CA TRP A 144 -10.67 14.22 21.19
C TRP A 144 -9.47 14.22 20.23
N ASN A 145 -8.35 13.62 20.64
CA ASN A 145 -7.13 13.53 19.85
C ASN A 145 -7.27 12.59 18.63
N GLU A 146 -8.10 11.54 18.72
CA GLU A 146 -8.43 10.65 17.60
C GLU A 146 -9.29 11.34 16.51
N GLY A 147 -9.81 12.53 16.81
CA GLY A 147 -10.45 13.40 15.86
C GLY A 147 -11.97 13.30 15.84
N ARG A 148 -12.58 14.13 14.99
CA ARG A 148 -14.04 14.36 14.96
C ARG A 148 -14.87 13.10 14.71
N TYR A 149 -14.36 12.15 13.94
CA TYR A 149 -15.10 10.93 13.60
C TYR A 149 -15.31 10.04 14.83
N GLN A 150 -14.41 10.10 15.82
CA GLN A 150 -14.49 9.25 17.02
C GLN A 150 -15.09 10.04 18.19
N PHE A 151 -14.74 11.32 18.31
CA PHE A 151 -15.24 12.19 19.37
C PHE A 151 -16.75 12.47 19.27
N VAL A 152 -17.28 12.69 18.05
CA VAL A 152 -18.70 13.06 17.89
C VAL A 152 -19.64 11.91 18.30
N PRO A 153 -19.49 10.66 17.81
CA PRO A 153 -20.30 9.55 18.28
C PRO A 153 -20.15 9.31 19.78
N PHE A 154 -18.93 9.42 20.32
CA PHE A 154 -18.67 9.29 21.75
C PHE A 154 -19.44 10.33 22.58
N ALA A 155 -19.29 11.62 22.26
CA ALA A 155 -19.93 12.71 23.00
C ALA A 155 -21.46 12.61 22.91
N LEU A 156 -21.99 12.28 21.73
CA LEU A 156 -23.42 12.12 21.52
C LEU A 156 -23.98 10.95 22.32
N THR A 157 -23.25 9.83 22.41
CA THR A 157 -23.62 8.68 23.24
C THR A 157 -23.69 9.07 24.72
N VAL A 158 -22.67 9.79 25.23
CA VAL A 158 -22.66 10.25 26.63
C VAL A 158 -23.83 11.17 26.93
N VAL A 159 -24.08 12.16 26.07
CA VAL A 159 -25.20 13.09 26.23
C VAL A 159 -26.54 12.35 26.17
N ALA A 160 -26.70 11.39 25.26
CA ALA A 160 -27.91 10.60 25.14
C ALA A 160 -28.17 9.75 26.40
N ILE A 161 -27.15 9.11 26.97
CA ILE A 161 -27.26 8.33 28.22
C ILE A 161 -27.69 9.24 29.39
N VAL A 162 -27.11 10.44 29.50
CA VAL A 162 -27.40 11.37 30.61
C VAL A 162 -28.81 11.96 30.54
N LEU A 163 -29.32 12.23 29.33
CA LEU A 163 -30.64 12.86 29.13
C LEU A 163 -31.80 11.87 29.01
N SER A 164 -31.51 10.59 28.79
CA SER A 164 -32.53 9.54 28.66
C SER A 164 -32.23 8.39 29.62
N ASP A 165 -31.87 7.23 29.07
CA ASP A 165 -31.53 6.02 29.81
C ASP A 165 -30.34 5.33 29.13
N LEU A 166 -29.63 4.47 29.87
CA LEU A 166 -28.47 3.73 29.37
C LEU A 166 -28.77 2.99 28.06
N LEU A 167 -29.89 2.27 27.99
CA LEU A 167 -30.26 1.46 26.82
C LEU A 167 -30.50 2.32 25.58
N ILE A 168 -31.31 3.37 25.70
CA ILE A 168 -31.63 4.28 24.60
C ILE A 168 -30.36 5.00 24.14
N GLY A 169 -29.54 5.47 25.09
CA GLY A 169 -28.28 6.13 24.79
C GLY A 169 -27.29 5.24 24.02
N VAL A 170 -27.17 3.96 24.40
CA VAL A 170 -26.31 2.99 23.68
C VAL A 170 -26.84 2.70 22.27
N LEU A 171 -28.14 2.53 22.10
CA LEU A 171 -28.73 2.31 20.77
C LEU A 171 -28.49 3.50 19.83
N ILE A 172 -28.67 4.73 20.34
CA ILE A 172 -28.36 5.95 19.59
C ILE A 172 -26.87 6.00 19.23
N GLY A 173 -25.99 5.71 20.20
CA GLY A 173 -24.55 5.68 20.00
C GLY A 173 -24.11 4.70 18.91
N LEU A 174 -24.65 3.49 18.93
CA LEU A 174 -24.40 2.47 17.90
C LEU A 174 -24.89 2.92 16.52
N ALA A 175 -26.09 3.48 16.43
CA ALA A 175 -26.65 3.96 15.17
C ALA A 175 -25.81 5.10 14.55
N VAL A 176 -25.38 6.07 15.38
CA VAL A 176 -24.52 7.18 14.95
C VAL A 176 -23.14 6.65 14.52
N SER A 177 -22.54 5.76 15.31
CA SER A 177 -21.24 5.17 15.01
C SER A 177 -21.27 4.39 13.69
N MET A 178 -22.29 3.54 13.49
CA MET A 178 -22.50 2.80 12.25
C MET A 178 -22.64 3.75 11.04
N SER A 179 -23.41 4.81 11.18
CA SER A 179 -23.61 5.82 10.12
C SER A 179 -22.30 6.52 9.73
N PHE A 180 -21.48 6.89 10.72
CA PHE A 180 -20.18 7.51 10.48
C PHE A 180 -19.18 6.54 9.81
N ILE A 181 -19.15 5.28 10.25
CA ILE A 181 -18.30 4.24 9.65
C ILE A 181 -18.70 4.01 8.19
N LEU A 182 -19.99 3.85 7.90
CA LEU A 182 -20.49 3.65 6.54
C LEU A 182 -20.15 4.84 5.64
N HIS A 183 -20.42 6.07 6.10
CA HIS A 183 -20.11 7.28 5.33
C HIS A 183 -18.62 7.46 5.04
N SER A 184 -17.76 7.10 5.99
CA SER A 184 -16.31 7.12 5.82
C SER A 184 -15.85 6.07 4.79
N ASN A 185 -16.43 4.86 4.85
CA ASN A 185 -16.12 3.78 3.92
C ASN A 185 -16.51 4.13 2.47
N MET A 186 -17.69 4.73 2.27
CA MET A 186 -18.18 5.17 0.95
C MET A 186 -17.28 6.21 0.26
N ARG A 187 -16.41 6.92 1.00
CA ARG A 187 -15.54 7.96 0.45
C ARG A 187 -14.18 7.47 0.00
N ARG A 188 -13.85 6.18 0.10
CA ARG A 188 -12.58 5.66 -0.41
C ARG A 188 -12.58 5.72 -1.95
N PRO A 189 -11.73 6.55 -2.57
CA PRO A 189 -11.73 6.72 -4.02
C PRO A 189 -11.19 5.48 -4.71
N ILE A 190 -11.87 5.05 -5.77
CA ILE A 190 -11.31 4.15 -6.78
C ILE A 190 -10.09 4.87 -7.36
N ARG A 191 -8.90 4.26 -7.23
CA ARG A 191 -7.67 4.88 -7.73
C ARG A 191 -7.62 4.72 -9.25
N ARG A 192 -7.28 5.82 -9.93
CA ARG A 192 -7.16 5.85 -11.39
C ARG A 192 -5.86 6.53 -11.78
N PHE A 193 -5.19 5.97 -12.77
CA PHE A 193 -4.03 6.61 -13.39
C PHE A 193 -3.93 6.15 -14.85
N VAL A 194 -3.37 7.00 -15.71
CA VAL A 194 -3.14 6.69 -17.12
C VAL A 194 -1.73 6.14 -17.25
N GLU A 195 -1.64 4.90 -17.71
CA GLU A 195 -0.39 4.20 -17.98
C GLU A 195 -0.04 4.30 -19.46
N LYS A 196 1.12 4.88 -19.76
CA LYS A 196 1.64 4.95 -21.14
C LYS A 196 2.32 3.64 -21.50
N HIS A 197 1.65 2.78 -22.26
CA HIS A 197 2.21 1.53 -22.76
C HIS A 197 2.77 1.68 -24.17
N LEU A 198 3.51 0.66 -24.59
CA LEU A 198 4.07 0.55 -25.94
C LEU A 198 3.00 0.59 -27.04
N GLY A 199 1.81 0.04 -26.77
CA GLY A 199 0.65 0.08 -27.67
C GLY A 199 -0.24 1.31 -27.57
N GLY A 200 0.02 2.25 -26.65
CA GLY A 200 -0.80 3.44 -26.41
C GLY A 200 -1.14 3.68 -24.93
N ASP A 201 -1.94 4.71 -24.67
CA ASP A 201 -2.39 5.06 -23.32
C ASP A 201 -3.47 4.07 -22.84
N VAL A 202 -3.25 3.50 -21.66
CA VAL A 202 -4.19 2.60 -20.97
C VAL A 202 -4.67 3.28 -19.70
N LEU A 203 -5.98 3.40 -19.51
CA LEU A 203 -6.55 3.86 -18.25
C LEU A 203 -6.56 2.69 -17.25
N HIS A 204 -5.70 2.76 -16.23
CA HIS A 204 -5.66 1.77 -15.16
C HIS A 204 -6.60 2.19 -14.02
N ILE A 205 -7.54 1.31 -13.69
CA ILE A 205 -8.49 1.43 -12.59
C ILE A 205 -8.18 0.32 -11.57
N ASP A 206 -7.63 0.72 -10.43
CA ASP A 206 -7.41 -0.15 -9.26
C ASP A 206 -8.74 -0.34 -8.51
N LEU A 207 -9.21 -1.57 -8.40
CA LEU A 207 -10.33 -1.90 -7.54
C LEU A 207 -9.89 -1.92 -6.06
N ALA A 208 -10.82 -1.55 -5.17
CA ALA A 208 -10.57 -1.58 -3.74
C ALA A 208 -10.52 -3.01 -3.19
N ASP A 209 -9.96 -3.20 -1.99
CA ASP A 209 -9.95 -4.49 -1.29
C ASP A 209 -11.36 -5.09 -1.14
N GLN A 210 -12.35 -4.23 -0.92
CA GLN A 210 -13.77 -4.60 -0.78
C GLN A 210 -14.59 -3.73 -1.74
N VAL A 211 -15.12 -4.33 -2.80
CA VAL A 211 -15.95 -3.65 -3.80
C VAL A 211 -17.42 -4.00 -3.52
N GLY A 212 -18.03 -3.25 -2.61
CA GLY A 212 -19.43 -3.43 -2.23
C GLY A 212 -20.41 -2.67 -3.12
N PHE A 213 -21.72 -2.93 -2.95
CA PHE A 213 -22.80 -2.23 -3.65
C PHE A 213 -22.71 -0.69 -3.53
N LEU A 214 -22.26 -0.18 -2.39
CA LEU A 214 -22.14 1.26 -2.15
C LEU A 214 -21.13 1.95 -3.11
N ASN A 215 -20.22 1.20 -3.71
CA ASN A 215 -19.23 1.69 -4.67
C ASN A 215 -19.78 1.78 -6.10
N ARG A 216 -20.99 1.28 -6.38
CA ARG A 216 -21.57 1.17 -7.73
C ARG A 216 -21.63 2.50 -8.47
N ALA A 217 -22.07 3.56 -7.80
CA ALA A 217 -22.16 4.89 -8.40
C ALA A 217 -20.77 5.46 -8.76
N ALA A 218 -19.76 5.20 -7.92
CA ALA A 218 -18.39 5.64 -8.17
C ALA A 218 -17.78 4.89 -9.35
N LEU A 219 -17.90 3.55 -9.39
CA LEU A 219 -17.34 2.75 -10.48
C LEU A 219 -18.05 3.05 -11.81
N SER A 220 -19.38 3.13 -11.81
CA SER A 220 -20.17 3.48 -13.00
C SER A 220 -19.75 4.83 -13.58
N LYS A 221 -19.50 5.83 -12.73
CA LYS A 221 -19.01 7.15 -13.17
C LYS A 221 -17.62 7.04 -13.81
N VAL A 222 -16.70 6.29 -13.20
CA VAL A 222 -15.34 6.11 -13.76
C VAL A 222 -15.38 5.39 -15.11
N LEU A 223 -16.21 4.34 -15.23
CA LEU A 223 -16.40 3.60 -16.49
C LEU A 223 -17.07 4.48 -17.58
N ALA A 224 -17.95 5.39 -17.19
CA ALA A 224 -18.52 6.37 -18.12
C ALA A 224 -17.45 7.35 -18.67
N GLU A 225 -16.49 7.76 -17.83
CA GLU A 225 -15.43 8.71 -18.17
C GLU A 225 -14.29 8.13 -19.04
N VAL A 226 -14.27 6.82 -19.31
CA VAL A 226 -13.25 6.19 -20.18
C VAL A 226 -13.30 6.78 -21.60
N PRO A 227 -12.19 7.25 -22.19
CA PRO A 227 -12.16 7.77 -23.56
C PRO A 227 -12.70 6.75 -24.58
N ARG A 228 -13.39 7.21 -25.63
CA ARG A 228 -13.82 6.34 -26.75
C ARG A 228 -12.58 5.87 -27.52
N SER A 229 -12.61 4.65 -28.04
CA SER A 229 -11.48 4.05 -28.78
C SER A 229 -10.16 3.95 -28.01
N GLY A 230 -10.20 3.89 -26.67
CA GLY A 230 -9.03 3.70 -25.81
C GLY A 230 -8.94 2.31 -25.18
N HIS A 231 -7.92 2.08 -24.37
CA HIS A 231 -7.75 0.85 -23.59
C HIS A 231 -8.00 1.14 -22.10
N VAL A 232 -8.67 0.21 -21.40
CA VAL A 232 -8.89 0.30 -19.96
C VAL A 232 -8.49 -1.02 -19.29
N LEU A 233 -7.76 -0.92 -18.18
CA LEU A 233 -7.39 -2.05 -17.34
C LEU A 233 -8.16 -1.97 -16.02
N LEU A 234 -8.91 -3.02 -15.71
CA LEU A 234 -9.52 -3.22 -14.40
C LEU A 234 -8.65 -4.20 -13.61
N ASP A 235 -8.01 -3.72 -12.54
CA ASP A 235 -7.12 -4.51 -11.69
C ASP A 235 -7.81 -4.87 -10.36
N ALA A 236 -7.96 -6.18 -10.13
CA ALA A 236 -8.55 -6.81 -8.96
C ALA A 236 -7.52 -7.64 -8.15
N GLN A 237 -6.21 -7.52 -8.41
CA GLN A 237 -5.17 -8.34 -7.76
C GLN A 237 -5.18 -8.22 -6.23
N ASN A 238 -5.51 -7.04 -5.71
CA ASN A 238 -5.61 -6.77 -4.27
C ASN A 238 -7.06 -6.82 -3.76
N THR A 239 -8.01 -7.28 -4.56
CA THR A 239 -9.42 -7.31 -4.19
C THR A 239 -9.80 -8.64 -3.54
N ASP A 240 -10.34 -8.54 -2.33
CA ASP A 240 -10.77 -9.69 -1.53
C ASP A 240 -12.20 -10.13 -1.86
N TYR A 241 -13.09 -9.16 -2.05
CA TYR A 241 -14.51 -9.41 -2.31
C TYR A 241 -15.08 -8.39 -3.29
N ILE A 242 -15.88 -8.88 -4.22
CA ILE A 242 -16.67 -8.07 -5.14
C ILE A 242 -18.12 -8.52 -5.04
N ASP A 243 -19.01 -7.56 -4.80
CA ASP A 243 -20.45 -7.81 -4.73
C ASP A 243 -21.03 -8.24 -6.09
N PRO A 244 -22.03 -9.14 -6.14
CA PRO A 244 -22.65 -9.58 -7.39
C PRO A 244 -23.14 -8.44 -8.30
N ASP A 245 -23.74 -7.39 -7.75
CA ASP A 245 -24.21 -6.25 -8.54
C ASP A 245 -23.04 -5.47 -9.19
N MET A 246 -21.86 -5.53 -8.58
CA MET A 246 -20.63 -4.93 -9.10
C MET A 246 -20.00 -5.81 -10.19
N LEU A 247 -20.06 -7.14 -10.02
CA LEU A 247 -19.66 -8.10 -11.07
C LEU A 247 -20.52 -7.90 -12.32
N ASP A 248 -21.83 -7.74 -12.16
CA ASP A 248 -22.75 -7.48 -13.28
C ASP A 248 -22.44 -6.16 -13.99
N LEU A 249 -22.13 -5.09 -13.24
CA LEU A 249 -21.70 -3.81 -13.82
C LEU A 249 -20.39 -3.95 -14.62
N ILE A 250 -19.40 -4.68 -14.08
CA ILE A 250 -18.12 -4.93 -14.77
C ILE A 250 -18.34 -5.78 -16.02
N ARG A 251 -19.21 -6.81 -15.94
CA ARG A 251 -19.54 -7.69 -17.05
C ARG A 251 -20.26 -6.94 -18.17
N ASP A 252 -21.29 -6.17 -17.85
CA ASP A 252 -22.00 -5.30 -18.81
C ASP A 252 -21.04 -4.34 -19.51
N PHE A 253 -20.11 -3.75 -18.74
CA PHE A 253 -19.12 -2.85 -19.33
C PHE A 253 -18.12 -3.59 -20.24
N THR A 254 -17.66 -4.76 -19.83
CA THR A 254 -16.67 -5.55 -20.59
C THR A 254 -17.26 -6.14 -21.87
N GLU A 255 -18.50 -6.64 -21.81
CA GLU A 255 -19.12 -7.40 -22.91
C GLU A 255 -19.96 -6.50 -23.83
N GLN A 256 -20.52 -5.38 -23.34
CA GLN A 256 -21.45 -4.56 -24.10
C GLN A 256 -20.96 -3.10 -24.25
N THR A 257 -20.85 -2.37 -23.14
CA THR A 257 -20.66 -0.90 -23.19
C THR A 257 -19.27 -0.51 -23.71
N GLY A 258 -18.22 -1.20 -23.31
CA GLY A 258 -16.84 -0.99 -23.75
C GLY A 258 -16.70 -1.23 -25.25
N PRO A 259 -16.99 -2.45 -25.76
CA PRO A 259 -16.92 -2.75 -27.19
C PRO A 259 -17.79 -1.84 -28.06
N ALA A 260 -19.00 -1.49 -27.61
CA ALA A 260 -19.86 -0.54 -28.34
C ALA A 260 -19.26 0.88 -28.46
N ARG A 261 -18.36 1.25 -27.55
CA ARG A 261 -17.60 2.52 -27.59
C ARG A 261 -16.23 2.38 -28.26
N GLY A 262 -15.92 1.21 -28.79
CA GLY A 262 -14.60 0.86 -29.34
C GLY A 262 -13.50 0.76 -28.28
N VAL A 263 -13.86 0.62 -27.00
CA VAL A 263 -12.90 0.51 -25.90
C VAL A 263 -12.50 -0.94 -25.72
N GLU A 264 -11.20 -1.20 -25.70
CA GLU A 264 -10.66 -2.52 -25.35
C GLU A 264 -10.51 -2.64 -23.83
N VAL A 265 -11.18 -3.64 -23.26
CA VAL A 265 -11.24 -3.83 -21.81
C VAL A 265 -10.32 -4.98 -21.43
N SER A 266 -9.35 -4.68 -20.57
CA SER A 266 -8.44 -5.63 -19.98
C SER A 266 -8.81 -5.91 -18.53
N LEU A 267 -8.77 -7.17 -18.13
CA LEU A 267 -9.06 -7.62 -16.77
C LEU A 267 -7.81 -8.30 -16.19
N LEU A 268 -7.50 -8.00 -14.94
CA LEU A 268 -6.34 -8.55 -14.23
C LEU A 268 -6.69 -8.85 -12.77
N GLY A 269 -6.34 -10.04 -12.29
CA GLY A 269 -6.46 -10.42 -10.88
C GLY A 269 -7.86 -10.85 -10.43
N PHE A 270 -8.80 -11.11 -11.33
CA PHE A 270 -10.13 -11.57 -10.91
C PHE A 270 -10.06 -13.03 -10.44
N ARG A 271 -10.65 -13.31 -9.29
CA ARG A 271 -10.73 -14.68 -8.75
C ARG A 271 -11.53 -15.57 -9.69
N SER A 272 -11.12 -16.83 -9.80
CA SER A 272 -11.77 -17.82 -10.69
C SER A 272 -13.25 -18.03 -10.41
N GLU A 273 -13.68 -17.84 -9.16
CA GLU A 273 -15.09 -17.91 -8.73
C GLU A 273 -15.99 -16.86 -9.40
N TYR A 274 -15.43 -15.72 -9.84
CA TYR A 274 -16.17 -14.64 -10.48
C TYR A 274 -16.43 -14.86 -11.98
N GLN A 275 -15.91 -15.94 -12.56
CA GLN A 275 -16.13 -16.30 -13.96
C GLN A 275 -15.79 -15.16 -14.94
N PHE A 276 -14.67 -14.48 -14.67
CA PHE A 276 -14.02 -13.58 -15.60
C PHE A 276 -12.83 -14.28 -16.23
N ASN A 277 -12.59 -13.99 -17.51
CA ASN A 277 -11.37 -14.39 -18.19
C ASN A 277 -10.41 -13.20 -18.15
N ASP A 278 -9.43 -13.27 -17.25
CA ASP A 278 -8.36 -12.28 -17.21
C ASP A 278 -7.61 -12.26 -18.55
N GLN A 279 -7.73 -11.15 -19.26
CA GLN A 279 -7.09 -10.95 -20.54
C GLN A 279 -6.61 -9.51 -20.64
N ILE A 280 -5.32 -9.35 -20.89
CA ILE A 280 -4.72 -8.07 -21.27
C ILE A 280 -4.80 -7.96 -22.79
N GLN A 281 -5.60 -7.00 -23.26
CA GLN A 281 -5.90 -6.79 -24.68
C GLN A 281 -4.95 -5.79 -25.36
N TYR A 282 -4.16 -5.02 -24.60
CA TYR A 282 -3.15 -4.12 -25.16
C TYR A 282 -1.77 -4.77 -25.28
N VAL A 283 -0.94 -4.23 -26.18
CA VAL A 283 0.45 -4.66 -26.39
C VAL A 283 1.33 -4.11 -25.26
N ASP A 284 1.76 -5.00 -24.37
CA ASP A 284 2.61 -4.72 -23.19
C ASP A 284 4.07 -5.18 -23.35
N TYR A 285 4.42 -5.72 -24.51
CA TYR A 285 5.77 -6.15 -24.90
C TYR A 285 6.06 -5.78 -26.37
N SER A 286 7.33 -5.73 -26.74
CA SER A 286 7.75 -5.44 -28.12
C SER A 286 7.35 -6.53 -29.12
N THR A 287 6.57 -6.15 -30.15
CA THR A 287 6.18 -7.02 -31.28
C THR A 287 6.85 -6.59 -32.57
N ARG A 288 6.83 -7.45 -33.58
CA ARG A 288 7.40 -7.14 -34.91
C ARG A 288 6.69 -5.96 -35.57
N GLU A 289 5.36 -5.92 -35.47
CA GLU A 289 4.52 -4.89 -36.03
C GLU A 289 4.85 -3.53 -35.40
N LEU A 290 4.96 -3.50 -34.06
CA LEU A 290 5.32 -2.30 -33.32
C LEU A 290 6.74 -1.83 -33.66
N GLN A 291 7.73 -2.74 -33.61
CA GLN A 291 9.12 -2.42 -33.95
C GLN A 291 9.24 -1.87 -35.38
N THR A 292 8.46 -2.37 -36.34
CA THR A 292 8.48 -1.91 -37.73
C THR A 292 7.85 -0.52 -37.88
N ALA A 293 6.80 -0.22 -37.11
CA ALA A 293 6.09 1.06 -37.16
C ALA A 293 6.85 2.20 -36.47
N LEU A 294 7.69 1.91 -35.47
CA LEU A 294 8.37 2.92 -34.67
C LEU A 294 9.58 3.55 -35.37
N THR A 295 9.72 4.86 -35.20
CA THR A 295 10.93 5.62 -35.55
C THR A 295 11.95 5.62 -34.40
N PRO A 296 13.24 5.87 -34.67
CA PRO A 296 14.26 6.01 -33.62
C PRO A 296 13.90 7.05 -32.54
N GLN A 297 13.25 8.15 -32.93
CA GLN A 297 12.81 9.21 -32.03
C GLN A 297 11.67 8.75 -31.12
N GLN A 298 10.73 7.99 -31.65
CA GLN A 298 9.65 7.41 -30.84
C GLN A 298 10.19 6.40 -29.84
N VAL A 299 11.18 5.57 -30.24
CA VAL A 299 11.86 4.66 -29.31
C VAL A 299 12.58 5.44 -28.22
N LEU A 300 13.32 6.50 -28.55
CA LEU A 300 13.96 7.35 -27.54
C LEU A 300 12.92 7.96 -26.57
N GLN A 301 11.77 8.39 -27.06
CA GLN A 301 10.70 8.93 -26.23
C GLN A 301 10.09 7.86 -25.31
N ILE A 302 9.94 6.61 -25.78
CA ILE A 302 9.50 5.49 -24.95
C ILE A 302 10.46 5.27 -23.77
N LEU A 303 11.77 5.30 -24.02
CA LEU A 303 12.78 5.18 -22.96
C LEU A 303 12.67 6.35 -21.97
N LYS A 304 12.51 7.59 -22.45
CA LYS A 304 12.32 8.77 -21.59
C LYS A 304 11.07 8.68 -20.71
N ASP A 305 9.94 8.29 -21.29
CA ASP A 305 8.68 8.12 -20.56
C ASP A 305 8.79 7.00 -19.51
N GLY A 306 9.48 5.91 -19.84
CA GLY A 306 9.79 4.84 -18.89
C GLY A 306 10.72 5.26 -17.76
N HIS A 307 11.70 6.11 -18.05
CA HIS A 307 12.55 6.70 -17.02
C HIS A 307 11.77 7.57 -16.04
N GLU A 308 10.87 8.42 -16.53
CA GLU A 308 10.01 9.22 -15.66
C GLU A 308 9.11 8.36 -14.77
N ARG A 309 8.60 7.22 -15.28
CA ARG A 309 7.85 6.25 -14.47
C ARG A 309 8.71 5.63 -13.37
N PHE A 310 9.94 5.22 -13.70
CA PHE A 310 10.89 4.69 -12.72
C PHE A 310 11.16 5.71 -11.60
N ARG A 311 11.47 6.95 -11.98
CA ARG A 311 11.84 8.04 -11.07
C ARG A 311 10.69 8.49 -10.16
N THR A 312 9.47 8.53 -10.69
CA THR A 312 8.27 8.91 -9.92
C THR A 312 7.65 7.76 -9.13
N GLY A 313 8.18 6.53 -9.28
CA GLY A 313 7.66 5.33 -8.63
C GLY A 313 6.37 4.78 -9.27
N ARG A 314 5.91 5.36 -10.39
CA ARG A 314 4.69 4.97 -11.13
C ARG A 314 5.00 3.98 -12.25
N ARG A 315 5.72 2.91 -11.91
CA ARG A 315 6.14 1.87 -12.86
C ARG A 315 4.95 1.07 -13.36
N LEU A 316 5.07 0.53 -14.58
CA LEU A 316 4.06 -0.36 -15.15
C LEU A 316 4.05 -1.70 -14.41
N THR A 317 2.85 -2.17 -14.06
CA THR A 317 2.64 -3.55 -13.61
C THR A 317 2.75 -4.48 -14.82
N ARG A 318 3.60 -5.52 -14.73
CA ARG A 318 3.85 -6.46 -15.83
C ARG A 318 3.71 -7.90 -15.39
N ASP A 319 3.03 -8.71 -16.20
CA ASP A 319 3.08 -10.17 -16.10
C ASP A 319 4.27 -10.70 -16.92
N LEU A 320 5.43 -10.79 -16.28
CA LEU A 320 6.65 -11.31 -16.90
C LEU A 320 6.49 -12.75 -17.41
N GLY A 321 5.66 -13.57 -16.73
CA GLY A 321 5.40 -14.94 -17.14
C GLY A 321 4.65 -15.02 -18.46
N ARG A 322 3.65 -14.14 -18.65
CA ARG A 322 2.95 -13.98 -19.93
C ARG A 322 3.87 -13.47 -21.03
N GLN A 323 4.69 -12.45 -20.75
CA GLN A 323 5.63 -11.90 -21.73
C GLN A 323 6.61 -12.96 -22.23
N VAL A 324 7.20 -13.76 -21.32
CA VAL A 324 8.10 -14.86 -21.69
C VAL A 324 7.41 -15.88 -22.60
N ARG A 325 6.15 -16.25 -22.31
CA ARG A 325 5.38 -17.16 -23.17
C ARG A 325 5.08 -16.55 -24.53
N ALA A 326 4.74 -15.26 -24.58
CA ALA A 326 4.42 -14.55 -25.82
C ALA A 326 5.63 -14.44 -26.76
N MET A 327 6.85 -14.28 -26.21
CA MET A 327 8.09 -14.22 -26.99
C MET A 327 8.72 -15.57 -27.31
N ALA A 328 8.07 -16.69 -26.97
CA ALA A 328 8.61 -18.02 -27.26
C ALA A 328 8.85 -18.23 -28.78
N GLY A 329 8.10 -17.54 -29.64
CA GLY A 329 8.24 -17.60 -31.09
C GLY A 329 9.31 -16.66 -31.70
N GLY A 330 9.85 -15.71 -30.92
CA GLY A 330 10.83 -14.72 -31.41
C GLY A 330 10.89 -13.44 -30.55
N GLN A 331 11.97 -12.67 -30.71
CA GLN A 331 12.23 -11.41 -30.00
C GLN A 331 12.29 -10.22 -30.96
N HIS A 332 11.77 -9.06 -30.55
CA HIS A 332 11.68 -7.84 -31.37
C HIS A 332 12.12 -6.57 -30.63
N PRO A 333 13.36 -6.52 -30.10
CA PRO A 333 13.80 -5.43 -29.24
C PRO A 333 13.81 -4.08 -29.95
N LEU A 334 13.39 -3.05 -29.23
CA LEU A 334 13.27 -1.68 -29.73
C LEU A 334 14.62 -0.96 -29.77
N ALA A 335 15.48 -1.25 -28.79
CA ALA A 335 16.78 -0.59 -28.64
C ALA A 335 17.90 -1.56 -28.21
N VAL A 336 19.14 -1.17 -28.50
CA VAL A 336 20.36 -1.72 -27.91
C VAL A 336 20.86 -0.72 -26.88
N VAL A 337 20.96 -1.10 -25.61
CA VAL A 337 21.51 -0.24 -24.55
C VAL A 337 22.90 -0.75 -24.18
N LEU A 338 23.92 0.05 -24.46
CA LEU A 338 25.28 -0.17 -23.98
C LEU A 338 25.47 0.56 -22.65
N GLY A 339 25.45 -0.18 -21.55
CA GLY A 339 25.60 0.34 -20.20
C GLY A 339 26.84 -0.19 -19.47
N CYS A 340 27.09 0.39 -18.28
CA CYS A 340 28.11 -0.14 -17.37
C CYS A 340 27.66 -1.44 -16.68
N ILE A 341 28.62 -2.22 -16.18
CA ILE A 341 28.36 -3.39 -15.31
C ILE A 341 27.87 -3.01 -13.90
N ASP A 342 27.81 -1.70 -13.56
CA ASP A 342 27.34 -1.22 -12.26
C ASP A 342 25.94 -1.74 -11.92
N SER A 343 25.82 -2.49 -10.83
CA SER A 343 24.57 -3.14 -10.41
C SER A 343 23.47 -2.17 -10.01
N ARG A 344 23.79 -0.89 -9.80
CA ARG A 344 22.84 0.19 -9.49
C ARG A 344 22.26 0.83 -10.75
N ALA A 345 22.79 0.50 -11.93
CA ALA A 345 22.35 1.07 -13.21
C ALA A 345 21.83 0.03 -14.23
N PRO A 346 20.88 -0.86 -13.89
CA PRO A 346 20.24 -1.76 -14.86
C PRO A 346 19.28 -1.01 -15.78
N ALA A 347 19.51 -1.07 -17.09
CA ALA A 347 18.76 -0.32 -18.09
C ALA A 347 17.28 -0.69 -18.13
N GLU A 348 16.96 -1.99 -18.01
CA GLU A 348 15.61 -2.53 -18.05
C GLU A 348 14.74 -1.94 -16.93
N LEU A 349 15.31 -1.74 -15.74
CA LEU A 349 14.58 -1.13 -14.61
C LEU A 349 14.54 0.39 -14.73
N ILE A 350 15.66 1.02 -15.07
CA ILE A 350 15.76 2.49 -15.14
C ILE A 350 14.82 3.05 -16.20
N PHE A 351 14.66 2.35 -17.33
CA PHE A 351 13.74 2.74 -18.39
C PHE A 351 12.36 2.08 -18.26
N ASP A 352 12.09 1.39 -17.14
CA ASP A 352 10.83 0.69 -16.89
C ASP A 352 10.36 -0.09 -18.14
N LEU A 353 11.13 -1.10 -18.55
CA LEU A 353 10.94 -1.92 -19.76
C LEU A 353 10.62 -3.38 -19.40
N GLY A 354 9.94 -4.09 -20.30
CA GLY A 354 9.60 -5.50 -20.18
C GLY A 354 10.70 -6.44 -20.66
N VAL A 355 10.44 -7.75 -20.57
CA VAL A 355 11.37 -8.76 -21.09
C VAL A 355 11.40 -8.67 -22.61
N GLY A 356 12.59 -8.70 -23.21
CA GLY A 356 12.78 -8.69 -24.67
C GLY A 356 12.63 -7.34 -25.36
N ASP A 357 12.27 -6.27 -24.63
CA ASP A 357 12.11 -4.92 -25.18
C ASP A 357 13.43 -4.27 -25.62
N ILE A 358 14.55 -4.68 -25.04
CA ILE A 358 15.88 -4.20 -25.41
C ILE A 358 16.91 -5.33 -25.42
N PHE A 359 17.98 -5.11 -26.19
CA PHE A 359 19.25 -5.79 -25.97
C PHE A 359 20.14 -4.98 -25.04
N SER A 360 20.52 -5.58 -23.91
CA SER A 360 21.35 -4.93 -22.89
C SER A 360 22.78 -5.46 -22.98
N ILE A 361 23.71 -4.60 -23.38
CA ILE A 361 25.15 -4.88 -23.41
C ILE A 361 25.77 -4.20 -22.19
N ARG A 362 26.33 -4.97 -21.25
CA ARG A 362 26.86 -4.44 -20.00
C ARG A 362 28.35 -4.69 -19.87
N ILE A 363 29.15 -3.62 -19.89
CA ILE A 363 30.62 -3.68 -19.84
C ILE A 363 31.14 -2.56 -18.94
N ALA A 364 32.14 -2.86 -18.11
CA ALA A 364 32.76 -1.86 -17.23
C ALA A 364 33.21 -0.62 -18.01
N GLY A 365 32.74 0.56 -17.58
CA GLY A 365 33.02 1.84 -18.24
C GLY A 365 32.49 1.94 -19.67
N ASN A 366 31.50 1.11 -20.03
CA ASN A 366 30.83 1.10 -21.34
C ASN A 366 31.82 1.14 -22.53
N VAL A 367 32.99 0.51 -22.37
CA VAL A 367 34.07 0.54 -23.37
C VAL A 367 33.67 -0.22 -24.63
N ILE A 368 34.06 0.34 -25.78
CA ILE A 368 33.79 -0.25 -27.08
C ILE A 368 34.85 -1.28 -27.44
N SER A 369 34.43 -2.43 -27.98
CA SER A 369 35.32 -3.44 -28.57
C SER A 369 34.66 -4.06 -29.80
N ARG A 370 35.42 -4.84 -30.58
CA ARG A 370 34.86 -5.54 -31.76
C ARG A 370 33.67 -6.43 -31.42
N LYS A 371 33.66 -7.05 -30.23
CA LYS A 371 32.53 -7.88 -29.77
C LYS A 371 31.29 -7.02 -29.49
N VAL A 372 31.48 -5.83 -28.91
CA VAL A 372 30.38 -4.89 -28.63
C VAL A 372 29.79 -4.35 -29.92
N LEU A 373 30.64 -3.93 -30.85
CA LEU A 373 30.21 -3.46 -32.17
C LEU A 373 29.45 -4.56 -32.90
N GLY A 374 29.97 -5.80 -32.92
CA GLY A 374 29.27 -6.93 -33.53
C GLY A 374 27.91 -7.22 -32.89
N SER A 375 27.80 -7.13 -31.56
CA SER A 375 26.50 -7.27 -30.87
C SER A 375 25.53 -6.14 -31.22
N ALA A 376 26.00 -4.89 -31.30
CA ALA A 376 25.18 -3.75 -31.70
C ALA A 376 24.75 -3.83 -33.18
N GLU A 377 25.66 -4.24 -34.08
CA GLU A 377 25.38 -4.52 -35.48
C GLU A 377 24.32 -5.60 -35.62
N TYR A 378 24.42 -6.70 -34.87
CA TYR A 378 23.40 -7.74 -34.86
C TYR A 378 22.05 -7.18 -34.39
N GLY A 379 22.04 -6.43 -33.27
CA GLY A 379 20.83 -5.84 -32.71
C GLY A 379 20.09 -4.94 -33.70
N CYS A 380 20.80 -4.10 -34.44
CA CYS A 380 20.22 -3.15 -35.37
C CYS A 380 19.98 -3.74 -36.78
N ALA A 381 21.00 -4.37 -37.38
CA ALA A 381 20.95 -4.82 -38.77
C ALA A 381 20.20 -6.16 -38.95
N VAL A 382 20.28 -7.06 -37.96
CA VAL A 382 19.65 -8.39 -38.04
C VAL A 382 18.33 -8.42 -37.30
N ALA A 383 18.31 -7.97 -36.04
CA ALA A 383 17.12 -8.02 -35.18
C ALA A 383 16.19 -6.81 -35.31
N GLY A 384 16.63 -5.72 -35.95
CA GLY A 384 15.77 -4.59 -36.32
C GLY A 384 15.60 -3.49 -35.28
N ALA A 385 16.39 -3.47 -34.20
CA ALA A 385 16.35 -2.40 -33.20
C ALA A 385 16.59 -1.02 -33.84
N LYS A 386 15.88 0.00 -33.34
CA LYS A 386 15.83 1.36 -33.93
C LYS A 386 16.69 2.38 -33.21
N LEU A 387 17.22 2.04 -32.04
CA LEU A 387 18.00 2.96 -31.21
C LEU A 387 19.19 2.22 -30.60
N ILE A 388 20.35 2.87 -30.58
CA ILE A 388 21.46 2.51 -29.71
C ILE A 388 21.60 3.61 -28.66
N LEU A 389 21.47 3.25 -27.39
CA LEU A 389 21.70 4.16 -26.27
C LEU A 389 22.99 3.79 -25.55
N VAL A 390 23.97 4.69 -25.53
CA VAL A 390 25.20 4.54 -24.75
C VAL A 390 25.01 5.26 -23.42
N MET A 391 24.82 4.49 -22.35
CA MET A 391 24.50 5.01 -21.02
C MET A 391 25.69 4.87 -20.07
N GLY A 392 26.33 6.00 -19.78
CA GLY A 392 27.28 6.14 -18.68
C GLY A 392 26.57 6.42 -17.36
N HIS A 393 27.33 6.47 -16.27
CA HIS A 393 26.78 6.85 -14.97
C HIS A 393 27.80 7.58 -14.08
N THR A 394 27.30 8.38 -13.14
CA THR A 394 28.15 9.04 -12.12
C THR A 394 28.78 8.00 -11.19
N ARG A 395 29.93 8.34 -10.60
CA ARG A 395 30.66 7.45 -9.67
C ARG A 395 31.02 6.09 -10.25
N CYS A 396 31.36 6.05 -11.54
CA CYS A 396 31.79 4.82 -12.20
C CYS A 396 33.16 4.38 -11.70
N GLY A 397 33.25 3.18 -11.11
CA GLY A 397 34.49 2.63 -10.58
C GLY A 397 35.57 2.44 -11.65
N ALA A 398 35.19 1.96 -12.84
CA ALA A 398 36.14 1.78 -13.95
C ALA A 398 36.73 3.12 -14.42
N VAL A 399 35.91 4.17 -14.49
CA VAL A 399 36.36 5.52 -14.84
C VAL A 399 37.22 6.11 -13.72
N ALA A 400 36.83 5.94 -12.46
CA ALA A 400 37.62 6.39 -11.31
C ALA A 400 39.02 5.76 -11.30
N THR A 401 39.12 4.46 -11.53
CA THR A 401 40.41 3.77 -11.67
C THR A 401 41.20 4.32 -12.86
N ALA A 402 40.54 4.52 -14.00
CA ALA A 402 41.20 5.06 -15.19
C ALA A 402 41.80 6.45 -14.93
N VAL A 403 41.03 7.37 -14.33
CA VAL A 403 41.47 8.73 -13.99
C VAL A 403 42.59 8.73 -12.96
N ASN A 404 42.52 7.89 -11.93
CA ASN A 404 43.56 7.80 -10.89
C ASN A 404 44.91 7.31 -11.44
N LEU A 405 44.89 6.50 -12.49
CA LEU A 405 46.10 5.97 -13.10
C LEU A 405 46.67 6.87 -14.21
N ILE A 406 46.02 7.99 -14.54
CA ILE A 406 46.54 8.95 -15.52
C ILE A 406 47.81 9.59 -14.95
N GLY A 407 48.95 9.32 -15.59
CA GLY A 407 50.25 9.84 -15.18
C GLY A 407 50.95 9.06 -14.06
N SER A 408 50.34 7.97 -13.59
CA SER A 408 51.00 7.03 -12.68
C SER A 408 51.98 6.12 -13.44
N THR A 409 53.06 5.69 -12.78
CA THR A 409 53.95 4.64 -13.32
C THR A 409 53.40 3.23 -13.11
N ARG A 410 52.33 3.08 -12.32
CA ARG A 410 51.72 1.79 -12.02
C ARG A 410 50.62 1.43 -13.02
N THR A 411 50.54 0.15 -13.34
CA THR A 411 49.44 -0.40 -14.15
C THR A 411 48.18 -0.64 -13.32
N ALA A 412 47.04 -0.83 -13.97
CA ALA A 412 45.82 -1.23 -13.29
C ALA A 412 45.97 -2.64 -12.68
N ALA A 413 46.69 -3.54 -13.35
CA ALA A 413 47.01 -4.86 -12.82
C ALA A 413 47.83 -4.79 -11.52
N GLU A 414 48.85 -3.93 -11.44
CA GLU A 414 49.65 -3.74 -10.22
C GLU A 414 48.84 -3.10 -9.09
N THR A 415 47.91 -2.20 -9.41
CA THR A 415 47.13 -1.46 -8.41
C THR A 415 45.97 -2.28 -7.86
N THR A 416 45.35 -3.12 -8.70
CA THR A 416 44.11 -3.85 -8.36
C THR A 416 44.29 -5.36 -8.23
N GLY A 417 45.42 -5.91 -8.68
CA GLY A 417 45.65 -7.35 -8.82
C GLY A 417 44.94 -7.97 -10.04
N CYS A 418 44.22 -7.19 -10.85
CA CYS A 418 43.40 -7.69 -11.96
C CYS A 418 44.14 -7.62 -13.30
N GLN A 419 44.53 -8.77 -13.85
CA GLN A 419 45.36 -8.87 -15.06
C GLN A 419 44.72 -8.30 -16.35
N HIS A 420 43.40 -8.26 -16.46
CA HIS A 420 42.71 -7.81 -17.68
C HIS A 420 42.16 -6.39 -17.59
N LEU A 421 42.27 -5.75 -16.42
CA LEU A 421 41.65 -4.44 -16.18
C LEU A 421 42.33 -3.34 -17.00
N ASP A 422 43.61 -3.51 -17.33
CA ASP A 422 44.38 -2.56 -18.16
C ASP A 422 43.74 -2.31 -19.52
N HIS A 423 43.09 -3.31 -20.13
CA HIS A 423 42.39 -3.11 -21.40
C HIS A 423 41.22 -2.14 -21.29
N ILE A 424 40.46 -2.20 -20.19
CA ILE A 424 39.33 -1.29 -19.95
C ILE A 424 39.85 0.09 -19.57
N VAL A 425 40.83 0.14 -18.67
CA VAL A 425 41.42 1.40 -18.20
C VAL A 425 42.05 2.18 -19.35
N HIS A 426 42.84 1.53 -20.21
CA HIS A 426 43.49 2.21 -21.33
C HIS A 426 42.48 2.81 -22.31
N GLU A 427 41.39 2.10 -22.60
CA GLU A 427 40.32 2.60 -23.48
C GLU A 427 39.61 3.82 -22.89
N ILE A 428 39.34 3.82 -21.58
CA ILE A 428 38.72 4.97 -20.88
C ILE A 428 39.69 6.15 -20.78
N GLN A 429 40.98 5.91 -20.53
CA GLN A 429 41.98 6.97 -20.40
C GLN A 429 42.10 7.84 -21.65
N GLN A 430 41.86 7.27 -22.82
CA GLN A 430 41.84 8.01 -24.08
C GLN A 430 40.65 8.99 -24.18
N SER A 431 39.67 8.92 -23.26
CA SER A 431 38.55 9.87 -23.12
C SER A 431 38.85 11.00 -22.12
N ALA A 432 39.98 10.93 -21.42
CA ALA A 432 40.42 11.93 -20.47
C ALA A 432 41.32 12.98 -21.15
N ASP A 433 41.20 14.24 -20.76
CA ASP A 433 42.08 15.30 -21.25
C ASP A 433 43.40 15.29 -20.46
N PRO A 434 44.55 15.14 -21.12
CA PRO A 434 45.86 15.09 -20.47
C PRO A 434 46.19 16.34 -19.64
N VAL A 435 45.62 17.50 -19.95
CA VAL A 435 45.87 18.76 -19.24
C VAL A 435 45.03 18.84 -17.97
N THR A 436 43.72 18.58 -18.07
CA THR A 436 42.82 18.62 -16.90
C THR A 436 43.04 17.46 -15.94
N SER A 437 43.69 16.38 -16.39
CA SER A 437 43.95 15.18 -15.60
C SER A 437 45.34 15.15 -14.93
N ARG A 438 46.08 16.26 -14.92
CA ARG A 438 47.33 16.38 -14.13
C ARG A 438 47.03 16.65 -12.66
N GLY A 439 47.81 16.01 -11.78
CA GLY A 439 47.77 16.23 -10.32
C GLY A 439 46.48 15.77 -9.65
N VAL A 440 45.78 14.78 -10.19
CA VAL A 440 44.47 14.33 -9.68
C VAL A 440 44.55 13.73 -8.27
N GLU A 441 45.69 13.13 -7.90
CA GLU A 441 45.90 12.55 -6.57
C GLU A 441 45.85 13.60 -5.45
N GLU A 442 46.26 14.84 -5.74
CA GLU A 442 46.36 15.93 -4.76
C GLU A 442 45.09 16.78 -4.67
N ARG A 443 44.09 16.54 -5.53
CA ARG A 443 42.86 17.34 -5.55
C ARG A 443 41.91 16.97 -4.41
N PRO A 444 41.12 17.93 -3.91
CA PRO A 444 40.01 17.65 -3.01
C PRO A 444 39.06 16.59 -3.57
N ALA A 445 38.47 15.79 -2.70
CA ALA A 445 37.59 14.67 -3.10
C ALA A 445 36.44 15.12 -4.03
N ALA A 446 35.84 16.28 -3.78
CA ALA A 446 34.75 16.83 -4.59
C ALA A 446 35.19 17.20 -6.02
N GLU A 447 36.36 17.82 -6.17
CA GLU A 447 36.91 18.16 -7.49
C GLU A 447 37.31 16.91 -8.28
N LYS A 448 37.84 15.91 -7.57
CA LYS A 448 38.18 14.61 -8.14
C LYS A 448 36.93 13.87 -8.66
N GLU A 449 35.84 13.87 -7.89
CA GLU A 449 34.57 13.29 -8.32
C GLU A 449 33.99 14.00 -9.54
N SER A 450 34.03 15.33 -9.56
CA SER A 450 33.60 16.13 -10.71
C SER A 450 34.40 15.79 -11.97
N LEU A 451 35.73 15.66 -11.86
CA LEU A 451 36.58 15.22 -12.97
C LEU A 451 36.23 13.81 -13.45
N ILE A 452 36.01 12.86 -12.54
CA ILE A 452 35.63 11.48 -12.89
C ILE A 452 34.31 11.47 -13.68
N ASN A 453 33.32 12.24 -13.23
CA ASN A 453 32.02 12.34 -13.92
C ASN A 453 32.17 13.02 -15.29
N ALA A 454 33.03 14.04 -15.41
CA ALA A 454 33.32 14.68 -16.70
C ALA A 454 34.01 13.72 -17.69
N VAL A 455 34.96 12.89 -17.21
CA VAL A 455 35.59 11.86 -18.04
C VAL A 455 34.58 10.78 -18.43
N ALA A 456 33.66 10.40 -17.54
CA ALA A 456 32.58 9.46 -17.87
C ALA A 456 31.67 10.00 -18.99
N CYS A 457 31.28 11.27 -18.91
CA CYS A 457 30.49 11.93 -19.96
C CYS A 457 31.24 11.98 -21.31
N ARG A 458 32.51 12.39 -21.31
CA ARG A 458 33.36 12.36 -22.52
C ARG A 458 33.52 10.96 -23.08
N ASN A 459 33.63 9.95 -22.22
CA ASN A 459 33.72 8.57 -22.63
C ASN A 459 32.45 8.09 -23.35
N VAL A 460 31.26 8.48 -22.87
CA VAL A 460 30.00 8.20 -23.57
C VAL A 460 29.99 8.81 -24.98
N LEU A 461 30.28 10.10 -25.11
CA LEU A 461 30.32 10.79 -26.41
C LEU A 461 31.32 10.14 -27.36
N ARG A 462 32.52 9.84 -26.87
CA ARG A 462 33.55 9.18 -27.65
C ARG A 462 33.18 7.77 -28.09
N VAL A 463 32.45 7.02 -27.26
CA VAL A 463 31.93 5.70 -27.63
C VAL A 463 30.88 5.83 -28.73
N VAL A 464 29.99 6.82 -28.64
CA VAL A 464 29.01 7.14 -29.70
C VAL A 464 29.71 7.45 -31.03
N GLU A 465 30.72 8.31 -31.02
CA GLU A 465 31.53 8.64 -32.19
C GLU A 465 32.23 7.39 -32.76
N ARG A 466 32.90 6.61 -31.92
CA ARG A 466 33.62 5.40 -32.36
C ARG A 466 32.68 4.33 -32.93
N MET A 467 31.44 4.24 -32.47
CA MET A 467 30.46 3.33 -33.08
C MET A 467 30.19 3.69 -34.54
N ARG A 468 30.13 4.99 -34.86
CA ARG A 468 29.98 5.46 -36.25
C ARG A 468 31.26 5.25 -37.05
N ASP A 469 32.41 5.60 -36.49
CA ASP A 469 33.68 5.53 -37.23
C ASP A 469 34.15 4.10 -37.51
N GLN A 470 33.92 3.18 -36.56
CA GLN A 470 34.45 1.83 -36.63
C GLN A 470 33.48 0.80 -37.21
N SER A 471 32.19 1.14 -37.34
CA SER A 471 31.19 0.27 -37.98
C SER A 471 30.53 0.98 -39.17
N ARG A 472 30.93 0.56 -40.37
CA ARG A 472 30.28 0.99 -41.62
C ARG A 472 28.79 0.61 -41.66
N THR A 473 28.43 -0.50 -41.02
CA THR A 473 27.04 -0.97 -40.94
C THR A 473 26.20 -0.01 -40.12
N LEU A 474 26.64 0.33 -38.90
CA LEU A 474 25.90 1.25 -38.03
C LEU A 474 25.83 2.66 -38.61
N ASP A 475 26.94 3.19 -39.13
CA ASP A 475 26.99 4.50 -39.79
C ASP A 475 26.05 4.56 -41.01
N GLY A 476 26.02 3.51 -41.84
CA GLY A 476 25.07 3.38 -42.94
C GLY A 476 23.62 3.46 -42.48
N LEU A 477 23.25 2.69 -41.44
CA LEU A 477 21.89 2.69 -40.88
C LEU A 477 21.48 4.05 -40.27
N VAL A 478 22.43 4.78 -39.67
CA VAL A 478 22.19 6.14 -39.16
C VAL A 478 21.95 7.12 -40.31
N ARG A 479 22.77 7.07 -41.37
CA ARG A 479 22.61 7.93 -42.56
C ARG A 479 21.28 7.67 -43.29
N GLU A 480 20.84 6.41 -43.31
CA GLU A 480 19.53 5.99 -43.82
C GLU A 480 18.37 6.37 -42.89
N ARG A 481 18.63 6.96 -41.72
CA ARG A 481 17.64 7.33 -40.69
C ARG A 481 16.84 6.14 -40.14
N ARG A 482 17.40 4.93 -40.26
CA ARG A 482 16.77 3.69 -39.77
C ARG A 482 17.04 3.46 -38.29
N ILE A 483 18.18 3.94 -37.80
CA ILE A 483 18.53 3.93 -36.38
C ILE A 483 19.06 5.30 -35.94
N ALA A 484 19.07 5.54 -34.63
CA ALA A 484 19.83 6.63 -34.01
C ALA A 484 20.80 6.07 -32.96
N ILE A 485 21.92 6.77 -32.73
CA ILE A 485 22.85 6.49 -31.65
C ILE A 485 22.84 7.71 -30.72
N VAL A 486 22.57 7.50 -29.43
CA VAL A 486 22.38 8.57 -28.45
C VAL A 486 23.22 8.29 -27.22
N GLY A 487 23.87 9.31 -26.67
CA GLY A 487 24.56 9.24 -25.38
C GLY A 487 23.63 9.62 -24.23
N ALA A 488 23.86 9.03 -23.06
CA ALA A 488 23.16 9.43 -21.83
C ALA A 488 24.06 9.25 -20.59
N MET A 489 23.83 10.07 -19.58
CA MET A 489 24.47 9.98 -18.27
C MET A 489 23.42 9.80 -17.19
N TYR A 490 23.49 8.68 -16.48
CA TYR A 490 22.66 8.38 -15.32
C TYR A 490 23.35 8.81 -14.02
N ASP A 491 22.69 9.61 -13.20
CA ASP A 491 23.20 9.93 -11.88
C ASP A 491 22.73 8.90 -10.84
N VAL A 492 23.66 8.10 -10.32
CA VAL A 492 23.36 7.03 -9.35
C VAL A 492 22.88 7.56 -7.98
N VAL A 493 23.03 8.85 -7.70
CA VAL A 493 22.58 9.47 -6.45
C VAL A 493 21.17 10.01 -6.57
N THR A 494 20.89 10.79 -7.61
CA THR A 494 19.59 11.44 -7.81
C THR A 494 18.59 10.54 -8.56
N GLY A 495 19.09 9.58 -9.34
CA GLY A 495 18.28 8.73 -10.21
C GLY A 495 17.83 9.42 -11.50
N GLU A 496 18.40 10.58 -11.85
CA GLU A 496 18.08 11.34 -13.07
C GLU A 496 18.97 10.89 -14.26
N ILE A 497 18.44 11.00 -15.48
CA ILE A 497 19.19 10.82 -16.73
C ILE A 497 19.29 12.12 -17.51
N GLU A 498 20.52 12.49 -17.85
CA GLU A 498 20.81 13.53 -18.84
C GLU A 498 21.09 12.87 -20.20
N PHE A 499 20.29 13.19 -21.22
CA PHE A 499 20.55 12.73 -22.59
C PHE A 499 21.51 13.70 -23.29
N LEU A 500 22.63 13.18 -23.76
CA LEU A 500 23.67 13.92 -24.46
C LEU A 500 23.33 13.94 -25.94
N ALA A 501 23.05 15.13 -26.49
CA ALA A 501 22.71 15.28 -27.90
C ALA A 501 23.88 14.86 -28.80
N ASP A 502 23.56 14.14 -29.88
CA ASP A 502 24.44 13.87 -31.02
C ASP A 502 23.94 14.71 -32.19
N ASP A 503 24.84 15.37 -32.91
CA ASP A 503 24.59 16.30 -34.03
C ASP A 503 23.68 15.72 -35.15
N GLY A 504 23.47 14.40 -35.18
CA GLY A 504 22.51 13.76 -36.07
C GLY A 504 21.01 14.03 -35.76
N MET A 505 20.68 14.51 -34.56
CA MET A 505 19.29 14.79 -34.14
C MET A 505 18.86 16.24 -34.40
N ASN A 506 19.78 17.21 -34.42
CA ASN A 506 19.47 18.63 -34.66
C ASN A 506 19.02 18.92 -36.11
N HIS A 507 19.40 18.07 -37.08
CA HIS A 507 18.96 18.19 -38.48
C HIS A 507 17.58 17.55 -38.77
N MET A 508 16.83 17.16 -37.74
CA MET A 508 15.50 16.55 -37.84
C MET A 508 14.38 17.33 -37.15
N LEU A 509 14.68 18.45 -36.48
CA LEU A 509 13.68 19.31 -35.85
C LEU A 509 13.14 20.34 -36.85
N PRO A 510 11.81 20.49 -37.04
CA PRO A 510 11.26 21.66 -37.69
C PRO A 510 11.48 22.93 -36.83
N PRO A 511 11.53 24.14 -37.42
CA PRO A 511 12.08 25.36 -36.80
C PRO A 511 11.28 25.98 -35.64
N GLU A 512 10.28 25.30 -35.09
CA GLU A 512 9.34 25.91 -34.13
C GLU A 512 9.55 25.49 -32.67
N GLN A 513 10.64 24.77 -32.33
CA GLN A 513 10.90 24.35 -30.95
C GLN A 513 12.38 24.51 -30.53
N VAL A 514 12.91 25.73 -30.65
CA VAL A 514 14.09 26.20 -29.90
C VAL A 514 13.66 27.31 -28.95
#